data_AF-A0A2N9LZC0-F1
#
_entry.id   AF-A0A2N9LZC0-F1
#
_cell.length_a   1.000
_cell.length_b   1.000
_cell.length_c   1.000
_cell.angle_alpha   90.00
_cell.angle_beta   90.00
_cell.angle_gamma   90.00
#
_symmetry.space_group_name_H-M   'P 1'
#
loop_
_entity.id
_entity.type
_entity.pdbx_description
1 polymer ?
#
loop_
_entity_poly.entity_id
_entity_poly.type
_entity_poly.pdbx_seq_one_letter_code
_entity_poly.pdbx_strand_id
1 'polypeptide(L)'
;MSSAIQFTFEEYQAVLRNDFASFIERTFHELNPQANFVPGQYIDLLAATLEKCRTGQTKRQIINLPPRTLKSHAATVAYPAWLLGHDPSKQIICASYGQDLADKHARDCRTLMSSAFYLGLFPRTVLSPEKLSVNDFMTIAQGFRMATSVGGVLTGRGADIIILDDPMKPEDALSETRRRASNDWYFNTLLSRLNSKENGVIIIVMQRLHQEDLVGEVMEREHWDVLSLPAIALDDECYRYEGLFGGGSFGHRSRRILRRYIRSGQLFRENAAATLGL
;
A
#
# COMPACT_ATOMS: atom_id res chain seq x y z
N MET A 1 3.96 -34.25 -11.90
CA MET A 1 3.75 -34.23 -10.44
C MET A 1 4.70 -33.19 -9.88
N SER A 2 4.22 -31.98 -9.58
CA SER A 2 5.05 -30.95 -8.95
C SER A 2 5.21 -31.34 -7.48
N SER A 3 6.42 -31.68 -7.04
CA SER A 3 6.69 -31.86 -5.62
C SER A 3 6.41 -30.53 -4.92
N ALA A 4 5.44 -30.50 -4.02
CA ALA A 4 5.26 -29.34 -3.16
C ALA A 4 6.55 -29.17 -2.35
N ILE A 5 7.22 -28.02 -2.48
CA ILE A 5 8.39 -27.69 -1.68
C ILE A 5 7.92 -27.66 -0.22
N GLN A 6 8.47 -28.54 0.62
CA GLN A 6 8.21 -28.53 2.05
C GLN A 6 9.27 -27.66 2.72
N PHE A 7 8.84 -26.54 3.29
CA PHE A 7 9.68 -25.70 4.14
C PHE A 7 9.60 -26.20 5.59
N THR A 8 10.75 -26.22 6.28
CA THR A 8 10.79 -26.25 7.74
C THR A 8 10.14 -24.99 8.31
N PHE A 9 9.81 -25.01 9.61
CA PHE A 9 9.25 -23.83 10.27
C PHE A 9 10.21 -22.62 10.21
N GLU A 10 11.51 -22.85 10.40
CA GLU A 10 12.53 -21.80 10.34
C GLU A 10 12.69 -21.23 8.94
N GLU A 11 12.71 -22.07 7.91
CA GLU A 11 12.73 -21.62 6.51
C GLU A 11 11.49 -20.82 6.15
N TYR A 12 10.30 -21.26 6.61
CA TYR A 12 9.07 -20.51 6.38
C TYR A 12 9.09 -19.14 7.06
N GLN A 13 9.58 -19.05 8.30
CA GLN A 13 9.77 -17.76 8.98
C GLN A 13 10.79 -16.88 8.24
N ALA A 14 11.88 -17.47 7.73
CA ALA A 14 12.86 -16.74 6.94
C ALA A 14 12.26 -16.20 5.62
N VAL A 15 11.45 -16.99 4.92
CA VAL A 15 10.71 -16.54 3.73
C VAL A 15 9.77 -15.39 4.10
N LEU A 16 8.94 -15.58 5.12
CA LEU A 16 8.01 -14.55 5.58
C LEU A 16 8.69 -13.27 6.07
N ARG A 17 9.97 -13.33 6.47
CA ARG A 17 10.75 -12.16 6.89
C ARG A 17 11.48 -11.47 5.74
N ASN A 18 11.76 -12.16 4.64
CA ASN A 18 12.59 -11.62 3.55
C ASN A 18 11.84 -11.46 2.21
N ASP A 19 10.65 -12.05 2.06
CA ASP A 19 9.80 -11.94 0.88
C ASP A 19 8.49 -11.21 1.21
N PHE A 20 8.36 -9.98 0.70
CA PHE A 20 7.21 -9.15 1.03
C PHE A 20 5.90 -9.68 0.40
N ALA A 21 5.96 -10.41 -0.72
CA ALA A 21 4.78 -11.03 -1.31
C ALA A 21 4.19 -12.12 -0.39
N SER A 22 5.05 -13.00 0.13
CA SER A 22 4.69 -14.01 1.14
C SER A 22 4.18 -13.36 2.42
N PHE A 23 4.77 -12.23 2.84
CA PHE A 23 4.28 -11.47 3.99
C PHE A 23 2.89 -10.84 3.74
N ILE A 24 2.61 -10.33 2.53
CA ILE A 24 1.28 -9.85 2.14
C ILE A 24 0.24 -10.99 2.26
N GLU A 25 0.56 -12.18 1.75
CA GLU A 25 -0.32 -13.35 1.87
C GLU A 25 -0.56 -13.75 3.33
N ARG A 26 0.50 -13.84 4.13
CA ARG A 26 0.37 -14.22 5.56
C ARG A 26 -0.43 -13.21 6.36
N THR A 27 -0.20 -11.91 6.15
CA THR A 27 -0.96 -10.82 6.81
C THR A 27 -2.40 -10.79 6.34
N PHE A 28 -2.65 -11.15 5.07
CA PHE A 28 -4.00 -11.29 4.55
C PHE A 28 -4.77 -12.35 5.33
N HIS A 29 -4.21 -13.55 5.49
CA HIS A 29 -4.84 -14.63 6.25
C HIS A 29 -5.06 -14.29 7.72
N GLU A 30 -4.14 -13.54 8.35
CA GLU A 30 -4.33 -13.11 9.74
C GLU A 30 -5.57 -12.24 9.92
N LEU A 31 -5.76 -11.25 9.04
CA LEU A 31 -6.88 -10.31 9.15
C LEU A 31 -8.18 -10.83 8.52
N ASN A 32 -8.10 -11.90 7.73
CA ASN A 32 -9.20 -12.43 6.94
C ASN A 32 -9.28 -13.96 7.03
N PRO A 33 -9.42 -14.54 8.23
CA PRO A 33 -9.36 -16.00 8.41
C PRO A 33 -10.47 -16.75 7.66
N GLN A 34 -11.56 -16.05 7.30
CA GLN A 34 -12.71 -16.62 6.58
C GLN A 34 -12.67 -16.39 5.07
N ALA A 35 -11.65 -15.71 4.56
CA ALA A 35 -11.55 -15.37 3.14
C ALA A 35 -10.38 -16.10 2.47
N ASN A 36 -10.62 -16.55 1.23
CA ASN A 36 -9.59 -17.21 0.45
C ASN A 36 -8.70 -16.16 -0.22
N PHE A 37 -7.42 -16.16 0.11
CA PHE A 37 -6.43 -15.42 -0.66
C PHE A 37 -6.45 -15.92 -2.11
N VAL A 38 -6.45 -14.99 -3.07
CA VAL A 38 -6.39 -15.33 -4.50
C VAL A 38 -5.02 -14.91 -5.00
N PRO A 39 -4.09 -15.86 -5.19
CA PRO A 39 -2.77 -15.55 -5.71
C PRO A 39 -2.85 -14.89 -7.08
N GLY A 40 -1.93 -13.97 -7.33
CA GLY A 40 -1.77 -13.33 -8.62
C GLY A 40 -0.38 -12.73 -8.76
N GLN A 41 0.26 -12.96 -9.90
CA GLN A 41 1.60 -12.44 -10.23
C GLN A 41 1.71 -10.91 -10.09
N TYR A 42 0.60 -10.18 -10.19
CA TYR A 42 0.59 -8.74 -9.95
C TYR A 42 0.84 -8.38 -8.48
N ILE A 43 0.55 -9.29 -7.54
CA ILE A 43 0.85 -9.12 -6.11
C ILE A 43 2.36 -9.19 -5.89
N ASP A 44 3.05 -10.09 -6.59
CA ASP A 44 4.52 -10.17 -6.55
C ASP A 44 5.15 -8.90 -7.14
N LEU A 45 4.62 -8.40 -8.27
CA LEU A 45 5.03 -7.13 -8.85
C LEU A 45 4.78 -5.96 -7.90
N LEU A 46 3.62 -5.91 -7.25
CA LEU A 46 3.28 -4.91 -6.24
C LEU A 46 4.25 -4.97 -5.04
N ALA A 47 4.56 -6.17 -4.56
CA ALA A 47 5.49 -6.39 -3.46
C ALA A 47 6.90 -5.92 -3.84
N ALA A 48 7.40 -6.29 -5.02
CA ALA A 48 8.70 -5.87 -5.52
C ALA A 48 8.77 -4.34 -5.70
N THR A 49 7.67 -3.71 -6.13
CA THR A 49 7.56 -2.24 -6.27
C THR A 49 7.69 -1.55 -4.92
N LEU A 50 7.01 -2.07 -3.90
CA LEU A 50 7.11 -1.55 -2.53
C LEU A 50 8.48 -1.85 -1.89
N GLU A 51 9.14 -2.96 -2.23
CA GLU A 51 10.50 -3.25 -1.78
C GLU A 51 11.56 -2.27 -2.33
N LYS A 52 11.40 -1.81 -3.59
CA LYS A 52 12.22 -0.72 -4.13
C LYS A 52 12.08 0.56 -3.31
N CYS A 53 10.88 0.83 -2.80
CA CYS A 53 10.62 1.96 -1.91
C CYS A 53 11.34 1.78 -0.56
N ARG A 54 11.27 0.58 0.04
CA ARG A 54 11.92 0.29 1.34
C ARG A 54 13.44 0.43 1.26
N THR A 55 14.03 -0.02 0.17
CA THR A 55 15.49 0.03 -0.05
C THR A 55 15.97 1.40 -0.53
N GLY A 56 15.07 2.36 -0.78
CA GLY A 56 15.40 3.71 -1.23
C GLY A 56 15.77 3.81 -2.71
N GLN A 57 15.62 2.73 -3.48
CA GLN A 57 15.80 2.73 -4.94
C GLN A 57 14.75 3.61 -5.63
N THR A 58 13.51 3.61 -5.10
CA THR A 58 12.44 4.50 -5.54
C THR A 58 11.99 5.36 -4.35
N LYS A 59 11.92 6.68 -4.54
CA LYS A 59 11.53 7.63 -3.49
C LYS A 59 10.19 8.32 -3.76
N ARG A 60 9.68 8.20 -4.98
CA ARG A 60 8.43 8.76 -5.47
C ARG A 60 7.73 7.68 -6.27
N GLN A 61 6.79 6.98 -5.63
CA GLN A 61 6.10 5.84 -6.24
C GLN A 61 4.60 6.09 -6.36
N ILE A 62 4.05 5.85 -7.54
CA ILE A 62 2.61 5.83 -7.81
C ILE A 62 2.19 4.39 -8.12
N ILE A 63 1.12 3.93 -7.47
CA ILE A 63 0.54 2.60 -7.66
C ILE A 63 -0.94 2.79 -8.02
N ASN A 64 -1.21 2.75 -9.32
CA ASN A 64 -2.55 2.87 -9.88
C ASN A 64 -3.13 1.48 -10.14
N LEU A 65 -3.97 1.01 -9.21
CA LEU A 65 -4.64 -0.28 -9.32
C LEU A 65 -6.15 -0.09 -9.10
N PRO A 66 -7.00 -0.85 -9.83
CA PRO A 66 -8.45 -0.77 -9.66
C PRO A 66 -8.87 -1.24 -8.26
N PRO A 67 -10.12 -0.96 -7.85
CA PRO A 67 -10.65 -1.45 -6.58
C PRO A 67 -10.57 -2.96 -6.50
N ARG A 68 -10.52 -3.47 -5.27
CA ARG A 68 -10.54 -4.92 -4.99
C ARG A 68 -9.33 -5.65 -5.59
N THR A 69 -8.13 -5.09 -5.45
CA THR A 69 -6.84 -5.65 -5.91
C THR A 69 -5.84 -5.84 -4.77
N LEU A 70 -6.31 -5.82 -3.52
CA LEU A 70 -5.47 -5.83 -2.31
C LEU A 70 -4.48 -4.66 -2.18
N LYS A 71 -4.52 -3.64 -3.06
CA LYS A 71 -3.60 -2.49 -3.06
C LYS A 71 -3.46 -1.81 -1.68
N SER A 72 -4.58 -1.51 -1.02
CA SER A 72 -4.61 -0.85 0.30
C SER A 72 -4.18 -1.80 1.43
N HIS A 73 -4.48 -3.10 1.32
CA HIS A 73 -3.97 -4.10 2.27
C HIS A 73 -2.45 -4.19 2.17
N ALA A 74 -1.91 -4.30 0.96
CA ALA A 74 -0.47 -4.38 0.75
C ALA A 74 0.24 -3.09 1.18
N ALA A 75 -0.15 -1.94 0.65
CA ALA A 75 0.59 -0.69 0.81
C ALA A 75 0.32 0.06 2.12
N THR A 76 -0.88 -0.05 2.70
CA THR A 76 -1.29 0.81 3.84
C THR A 76 -1.38 0.03 5.16
N VAL A 77 -1.46 -1.30 5.09
CA VAL A 77 -1.61 -2.18 6.25
C VAL A 77 -0.38 -3.07 6.42
N ALA A 78 -0.07 -3.92 5.44
CA ALA A 78 1.05 -4.84 5.51
C ALA A 78 2.40 -4.12 5.41
N TYR A 79 2.54 -3.15 4.50
CA TYR A 79 3.81 -2.47 4.26
C TYR A 79 4.31 -1.65 5.46
N PRO A 80 3.49 -0.86 6.19
CA PRO A 80 3.97 -0.20 7.42
C PRO A 80 4.41 -1.19 8.50
N ALA A 81 3.69 -2.30 8.67
CA ALA A 81 4.10 -3.38 9.57
C ALA A 81 5.44 -3.99 9.11
N TRP A 82 5.60 -4.24 7.82
CA TRP A 82 6.86 -4.74 7.24
C TRP A 82 8.04 -3.80 7.47
N LEU A 83 7.84 -2.50 7.25
CA LEU A 83 8.84 -1.45 7.48
C LEU A 83 9.28 -1.42 8.94
N LEU A 84 8.33 -1.37 9.88
CA LEU A 84 8.62 -1.37 11.31
C LEU A 84 9.21 -2.70 11.79
N GLY A 85 8.86 -3.81 11.14
CA GLY A 85 9.46 -5.12 11.39
C GLY A 85 10.97 -5.12 11.10
N HIS A 86 11.37 -4.49 10.00
CA HIS A 86 12.76 -4.39 9.59
C HIS A 86 13.53 -3.30 10.32
N ASP A 87 12.91 -2.14 10.53
CA ASP A 87 13.47 -1.00 11.22
C ASP A 87 12.41 -0.39 12.16
N PRO A 88 12.43 -0.77 13.45
CA PRO A 88 11.46 -0.30 14.43
C PRO A 88 11.53 1.20 14.69
N SER A 89 12.55 1.92 14.22
CA SER A 89 12.71 3.37 14.41
C SER A 89 12.04 4.21 13.31
N LYS A 90 11.56 3.59 12.23
CA LYS A 90 10.92 4.30 11.10
C LYS A 90 9.71 5.11 11.53
N GLN A 91 9.59 6.30 10.96
CA GLN A 91 8.47 7.21 11.16
C GLN A 91 7.59 7.21 9.91
N ILE A 92 6.33 6.78 10.05
CA ILE A 92 5.44 6.54 8.92
C ILE A 92 4.15 7.33 9.08
N ILE A 93 3.75 8.06 8.04
CA ILE A 93 2.43 8.70 7.96
C ILE A 93 1.62 8.02 6.86
N CYS A 94 0.44 7.55 7.20
CA CYS A 94 -0.54 7.05 6.25
C CYS A 94 -1.74 8.01 6.20
N ALA A 95 -2.10 8.46 5.01
CA ALA A 95 -3.25 9.32 4.77
C ALA A 95 -4.25 8.66 3.82
N SER A 96 -5.53 8.86 4.08
CA SER A 96 -6.62 8.48 3.17
C SER A 96 -7.61 9.62 3.00
N TYR A 97 -8.55 9.55 2.04
CA TYR A 97 -9.55 10.61 1.84
C TYR A 97 -10.39 10.92 3.10
N GLY A 98 -10.51 9.98 4.03
CA GLY A 98 -11.38 10.10 5.20
C GLY A 98 -10.80 9.43 6.43
N GLN A 99 -11.07 10.01 7.60
CA GLN A 99 -10.47 9.57 8.86
C GLN A 99 -10.88 8.14 9.23
N ASP A 100 -12.14 7.77 9.01
CA ASP A 100 -12.62 6.41 9.30
C ASP A 100 -11.84 5.33 8.54
N LEU A 101 -11.49 5.60 7.28
CA LEU A 101 -10.70 4.68 6.45
C LEU A 101 -9.25 4.61 6.96
N ALA A 102 -8.65 5.77 7.26
CA ALA A 102 -7.30 5.83 7.81
C ALA A 102 -7.19 5.10 9.16
N ASP A 103 -8.20 5.24 10.02
CA ASP A 103 -8.30 4.59 11.33
C ASP A 103 -8.55 3.09 11.23
N LYS A 104 -9.31 2.65 10.22
CA LYS A 104 -9.46 1.24 9.90
C LYS A 104 -8.11 0.63 9.53
N HIS A 105 -7.37 1.23 8.60
CA HIS A 105 -6.04 0.74 8.21
C HIS A 105 -5.06 0.75 9.38
N ALA A 106 -5.16 1.75 10.26
CA ALA A 106 -4.39 1.82 11.50
C ALA A 106 -4.66 0.64 12.44
N ARG A 107 -5.95 0.35 12.67
CA ARG A 107 -6.40 -0.82 13.45
C ARG A 107 -5.87 -2.11 12.87
N ASP A 108 -6.06 -2.32 11.57
CA ASP A 108 -5.64 -3.52 10.87
C ASP A 108 -4.12 -3.73 11.00
N CYS A 109 -3.32 -2.69 10.77
CA CYS A 109 -1.86 -2.72 10.92
C CYS A 109 -1.44 -3.02 12.37
N ARG A 110 -2.07 -2.38 13.36
CA ARG A 110 -1.76 -2.60 14.78
C ARG A 110 -2.11 -4.03 15.21
N THR A 111 -3.26 -4.54 14.77
CA THR A 111 -3.67 -5.94 15.01
C THR A 111 -2.65 -6.93 14.46
N LEU A 112 -2.14 -6.70 13.25
CA LEU A 112 -1.06 -7.52 12.68
C LEU A 112 0.18 -7.47 13.56
N MET A 113 0.63 -6.27 13.97
CA MET A 113 1.84 -6.11 14.77
C MET A 113 1.73 -6.73 16.18
N SER A 114 0.52 -6.88 16.70
CA SER A 114 0.24 -7.55 17.98
C SER A 114 0.04 -9.07 17.86
N SER A 115 -0.02 -9.61 16.64
CA SER A 115 -0.25 -11.05 16.43
C SER A 115 0.98 -11.89 16.81
N ALA A 116 0.74 -13.14 17.20
CA ALA A 116 1.81 -14.06 17.58
C ALA A 116 2.82 -14.31 16.42
N PHE A 117 2.34 -14.38 15.17
CA PHE A 117 3.22 -14.60 14.04
C PHE A 117 4.12 -13.40 13.77
N TYR A 118 3.59 -12.18 13.87
CA TYR A 118 4.40 -10.97 13.65
C TYR A 118 5.45 -10.81 14.74
N LEU A 119 5.09 -11.04 16.00
CA LEU A 119 6.02 -11.00 17.12
C LEU A 119 7.11 -12.08 17.00
N GLY A 120 6.76 -13.27 16.47
CA GLY A 120 7.71 -14.32 16.14
C GLY A 120 8.67 -13.92 15.01
N LEU A 121 8.16 -13.26 13.96
CA LEU A 121 8.97 -12.79 12.83
C LEU A 121 9.88 -11.62 13.21
N PHE A 122 9.40 -10.68 14.02
CA PHE A 122 10.06 -9.42 14.36
C PHE A 122 10.12 -9.18 15.87
N PRO A 123 10.87 -10.00 16.64
CA PRO A 123 10.86 -9.94 18.11
C PRO A 123 11.43 -8.65 18.70
N ARG A 124 12.18 -7.86 17.91
CA ARG A 124 12.70 -6.54 18.32
C ARG A 124 11.72 -5.39 18.08
N THR A 125 10.60 -5.64 17.40
CA THR A 125 9.61 -4.62 17.05
C THR A 125 8.46 -4.68 18.04
N VAL A 126 8.63 -4.02 19.19
CA VAL A 126 7.63 -4.01 20.28
C VAL A 126 6.87 -2.68 20.26
N LEU A 127 5.55 -2.75 20.25
CA LEU A 127 4.69 -1.57 20.40
C LEU A 127 4.81 -1.00 21.82
N SER A 128 4.95 0.32 21.93
CA SER A 128 5.03 1.00 23.21
C SER A 128 3.69 0.92 23.95
N PRO A 129 3.67 0.50 25.24
CA PRO A 129 2.45 0.47 26.04
C PRO A 129 1.98 1.88 26.42
N GLU A 130 2.84 2.89 26.34
CA GLU A 130 2.54 4.27 26.71
C GLU A 130 1.64 4.97 25.70
N LYS A 131 1.59 4.46 24.45
CA LYS A 131 0.82 5.05 23.37
C LYS A 131 -0.15 4.05 22.75
N LEU A 132 -1.37 4.07 23.28
CA LEU A 132 -2.44 3.15 22.93
C LEU A 132 -3.36 3.64 21.81
N SER A 133 -3.17 4.88 21.33
CA SER A 133 -4.03 5.43 20.28
C SER A 133 -3.93 4.58 19.02
N VAL A 134 -5.08 4.17 18.50
CA VAL A 134 -5.07 3.25 17.36
C VAL A 134 -4.64 3.97 16.09
N ASN A 135 -5.03 5.23 15.92
CA ASN A 135 -4.63 6.05 14.79
C ASN A 135 -3.16 6.52 14.88
N ASP A 136 -2.48 6.30 16.00
CA ASP A 136 -1.16 6.84 16.26
C ASP A 136 -0.43 6.02 17.33
N PHE A 137 0.22 4.95 16.88
CA PHE A 137 0.97 4.04 17.75
C PHE A 137 2.47 4.13 17.47
N MET A 138 3.25 3.79 18.50
CA MET A 138 4.71 3.87 18.49
C MET A 138 5.34 2.53 18.86
N THR A 139 6.58 2.31 18.44
CA THR A 139 7.43 1.25 18.95
C THR A 139 8.25 1.76 20.14
N ILE A 140 8.83 0.85 20.93
CA ILE A 140 9.79 1.21 21.99
C ILE A 140 11.11 1.79 21.43
N ALA A 141 11.34 1.67 20.13
CA ALA A 141 12.48 2.27 19.43
C ALA A 141 12.16 3.66 18.86
N GLN A 142 11.07 4.30 19.33
CA GLN A 142 10.62 5.63 18.94
C GLN A 142 10.19 5.78 17.47
N GLY A 143 10.10 4.70 16.70
CA GLY A 143 9.41 4.69 15.42
C GLY A 143 7.89 4.66 15.61
N PHE A 144 7.15 5.00 14.57
CA PHE A 144 5.71 5.17 14.68
C PHE A 144 4.96 5.00 13.36
N ARG A 145 3.66 4.79 13.49
CA ARG A 145 2.71 4.90 12.37
C ARG A 145 1.53 5.77 12.76
N MET A 146 1.33 6.85 12.02
CA MET A 146 0.25 7.83 12.22
C MET A 146 -0.75 7.77 11.06
N ALA A 147 -2.05 7.76 11.38
CA ALA A 147 -3.17 7.88 10.46
C ALA A 147 -3.66 9.31 10.43
N THR A 148 -3.96 9.80 9.24
CA THR A 148 -4.66 11.06 9.05
C THR A 148 -5.60 10.98 7.85
N SER A 149 -6.48 11.96 7.72
CA SER A 149 -7.25 12.17 6.50
C SER A 149 -6.69 13.33 5.68
N VAL A 150 -7.07 13.39 4.41
CA VAL A 150 -6.94 14.63 3.63
C VAL A 150 -7.66 15.77 4.34
N GLY A 151 -7.02 16.94 4.41
CA GLY A 151 -7.49 18.08 5.22
C GLY A 151 -7.23 17.94 6.73
N GLY A 152 -6.73 16.79 7.19
CA GLY A 152 -6.39 16.55 8.58
C GLY A 152 -5.19 17.39 9.03
N VAL A 153 -5.20 17.80 10.30
CA VAL A 153 -4.11 18.57 10.90
C VAL A 153 -2.96 17.63 11.27
N LEU A 154 -1.77 17.95 10.75
CA LEU A 154 -0.52 17.26 11.06
C LEU A 154 0.37 18.21 11.86
N THR A 155 0.38 18.12 13.20
CA THR A 155 1.24 18.98 14.04
C THR A 155 2.53 18.28 14.44
N GLY A 156 3.66 18.99 14.28
CA GLY A 156 4.93 18.72 14.97
C GLY A 156 5.67 17.41 14.66
N ARG A 157 5.14 16.55 13.79
CA ARG A 157 5.73 15.24 13.49
C ARG A 157 5.95 15.05 11.99
N GLY A 158 7.19 14.77 11.63
CA GLY A 158 7.55 14.38 10.27
C GLY A 158 7.62 12.86 10.11
N ALA A 159 7.84 12.40 8.89
CA ALA A 159 7.92 11.00 8.54
C ALA A 159 9.05 10.73 7.55
N ASP A 160 9.64 9.56 7.66
CA ASP A 160 10.59 9.03 6.69
C ASP A 160 9.83 8.51 5.45
N ILE A 161 8.61 8.02 5.66
CA ILE A 161 7.76 7.41 4.64
C ILE A 161 6.33 7.96 4.76
N ILE A 162 5.81 8.52 3.67
CA ILE A 162 4.43 8.99 3.55
C ILE A 162 3.68 8.10 2.56
N ILE A 163 2.52 7.59 2.96
CA ILE A 163 1.68 6.71 2.14
C ILE A 163 0.30 7.37 2.01
N LEU A 164 -0.09 7.70 0.78
CA LEU A 164 -1.39 8.25 0.42
C LEU A 164 -2.23 7.15 -0.22
N ASP A 165 -3.22 6.63 0.51
CA ASP A 165 -4.10 5.55 0.05
C ASP A 165 -5.49 6.09 -0.25
N ASP A 166 -5.83 6.14 -1.54
CA ASP A 166 -7.03 6.76 -2.09
C ASP A 166 -7.24 8.16 -1.48
N PRO A 167 -6.45 9.19 -1.87
CA PRO A 167 -6.51 10.54 -1.30
C PRO A 167 -7.75 11.34 -1.73
N MET A 168 -8.69 10.73 -2.45
CA MET A 168 -9.91 11.37 -2.91
C MET A 168 -11.03 10.33 -3.03
N LYS A 169 -12.25 10.73 -2.67
CA LYS A 169 -13.43 9.92 -2.92
C LYS A 169 -13.85 10.01 -4.40
N PRO A 170 -14.38 8.93 -5.00
CA PRO A 170 -14.91 8.97 -6.35
C PRO A 170 -15.93 10.10 -6.58
N GLU A 171 -16.81 10.36 -5.61
CA GLU A 171 -17.84 11.40 -5.72
C GLU A 171 -17.25 12.82 -5.69
N ASP A 172 -16.08 12.99 -5.06
CA ASP A 172 -15.40 14.27 -4.95
C ASP A 172 -14.62 14.61 -6.23
N ALA A 173 -14.28 13.60 -7.04
CA ALA A 173 -13.47 13.76 -8.24
C ALA A 173 -14.11 14.63 -9.32
N LEU A 174 -15.44 14.76 -9.33
CA LEU A 174 -16.17 15.62 -10.27
C LEU A 174 -16.14 17.10 -9.85
N SER A 175 -15.78 17.40 -8.60
CA SER A 175 -15.74 18.77 -8.08
C SER A 175 -14.31 19.33 -8.14
N GLU A 176 -14.08 20.29 -9.03
CA GLU A 176 -12.79 20.98 -9.16
C GLU A 176 -12.30 21.56 -7.83
N THR A 177 -13.21 22.19 -7.07
CA THR A 177 -12.88 22.74 -5.74
C THR A 177 -12.37 21.66 -4.78
N ARG A 178 -12.99 20.48 -4.77
CA ARG A 178 -12.55 19.37 -3.91
C ARG A 178 -11.25 18.75 -4.40
N ARG A 179 -11.05 18.67 -5.72
CA ARG A 179 -9.76 18.25 -6.31
C ARG A 179 -8.63 19.16 -5.87
N ARG A 180 -8.78 20.48 -6.12
CA ARG A 180 -7.81 21.49 -5.72
C ARG A 180 -7.54 21.47 -4.22
N ALA A 181 -8.56 21.35 -3.38
CA ALA A 181 -8.38 21.27 -1.93
C ALA A 181 -7.52 20.06 -1.49
N SER A 182 -7.72 18.88 -2.11
CA SER A 182 -6.88 17.69 -1.83
C SER A 182 -5.43 17.91 -2.28
N ASN A 183 -5.25 18.46 -3.47
CA ASN A 183 -3.94 18.76 -4.04
C ASN A 183 -3.19 19.82 -3.20
N ASP A 184 -3.88 20.90 -2.82
CA ASP A 184 -3.35 21.96 -1.97
C ASP A 184 -2.95 21.44 -0.60
N TRP A 185 -3.77 20.56 0.00
CA TRP A 185 -3.41 19.93 1.27
C TRP A 185 -2.13 19.09 1.15
N TYR A 186 -1.97 18.34 0.06
CA TYR A 186 -0.74 17.60 -0.19
C TYR A 186 0.48 18.53 -0.24
N PHE A 187 0.46 19.55 -1.12
CA PHE A 187 1.62 20.41 -1.35
C PHE A 187 1.93 21.34 -0.18
N ASN A 188 0.90 21.92 0.43
CA ASN A 188 1.07 22.96 1.45
C ASN A 188 1.18 22.39 2.87
N THR A 189 0.68 21.18 3.12
CA THR A 189 0.67 20.57 4.46
C THR A 189 1.45 19.27 4.50
N LEU A 190 1.04 18.24 3.76
CA LEU A 190 1.60 16.89 3.92
C LEU A 190 3.07 16.80 3.48
N LEU A 191 3.43 17.39 2.35
CA LEU A 191 4.77 17.33 1.79
C LEU A 191 5.83 17.92 2.74
N SER A 192 5.46 18.95 3.52
CA SER A 192 6.33 19.55 4.54
C SER A 192 6.66 18.61 5.71
N ARG A 193 5.90 17.52 5.86
CA ARG A 193 6.12 16.50 6.89
C ARG A 193 7.14 15.46 6.49
N LEU A 194 7.64 15.47 5.26
CA LEU A 194 8.73 14.57 4.88
C LEU A 194 10.02 14.98 5.59
N ASN A 195 10.58 14.10 6.43
CA ASN A 195 11.76 14.38 7.26
C ASN A 195 12.98 14.77 6.42
N SER A 196 13.14 14.13 5.27
CA SER A 196 14.25 14.37 4.35
C SER A 196 13.73 14.48 2.93
N LYS A 197 14.04 15.60 2.25
CA LYS A 197 13.75 15.72 0.81
C LYS A 197 14.57 14.73 -0.02
N GLU A 198 15.78 14.42 0.43
CA GLU A 198 16.70 13.54 -0.28
C GLU A 198 16.35 12.07 -0.06
N ASN A 199 16.02 11.65 1.15
CA ASN A 199 15.86 10.23 1.51
C ASN A 199 14.43 9.83 1.84
N GLY A 200 13.53 10.79 2.02
CA GLY A 200 12.13 10.52 2.33
C GLY A 200 11.39 9.94 1.13
N VAL A 201 10.56 8.95 1.41
CA VAL A 201 9.78 8.21 0.41
C VAL A 201 8.32 8.63 0.47
N ILE A 202 7.73 8.89 -0.69
CA ILE A 202 6.29 9.13 -0.83
C ILE A 202 5.71 8.09 -1.78
N ILE A 203 4.63 7.44 -1.34
CA ILE A 203 3.91 6.42 -2.10
C ILE A 203 2.46 6.87 -2.22
N ILE A 204 1.96 6.98 -3.44
CA ILE A 204 0.54 7.23 -3.73
C ILE A 204 -0.06 5.93 -4.27
N VAL A 205 -1.05 5.40 -3.58
CA VAL A 205 -1.77 4.18 -3.98
C VAL A 205 -3.22 4.54 -4.18
N MET A 206 -3.71 4.46 -5.42
CA MET A 206 -5.10 4.79 -5.71
C MET A 206 -5.63 4.09 -6.96
N GLN A 207 -6.92 4.20 -7.20
CA GLN A 207 -7.45 4.15 -8.56
C GLN A 207 -7.48 5.58 -9.12
N ARG A 208 -7.08 5.79 -10.38
CA ARG A 208 -7.23 7.12 -11.01
C ARG A 208 -8.70 7.48 -11.10
N LEU A 209 -9.05 8.70 -10.70
CA LEU A 209 -10.42 9.19 -10.68
C LEU A 209 -10.63 10.36 -11.64
N HIS A 210 -9.60 11.17 -11.86
CA HIS A 210 -9.67 12.34 -12.74
C HIS A 210 -8.28 12.65 -13.32
N GLN A 211 -8.20 13.35 -14.45
CA GLN A 211 -6.90 13.75 -15.01
C GLN A 211 -6.15 14.69 -14.04
N GLU A 212 -6.86 15.64 -13.45
CA GLU A 212 -6.40 16.60 -12.43
C GLU A 212 -6.51 16.07 -10.97
N ASP A 213 -6.57 14.75 -10.76
CA ASP A 213 -6.40 14.21 -9.42
C ASP A 213 -4.95 14.37 -8.94
N LEU A 214 -4.66 14.01 -7.68
CA LEU A 214 -3.33 14.21 -7.09
C LEU A 214 -2.22 13.59 -7.94
N VAL A 215 -2.48 12.43 -8.58
CA VAL A 215 -1.49 11.79 -9.46
C VAL A 215 -1.18 12.65 -10.67
N GLY A 216 -2.20 13.26 -11.30
CA GLY A 216 -1.98 14.21 -12.39
C GLY A 216 -1.06 15.35 -11.98
N GLU A 217 -1.39 16.02 -10.88
CA GLU A 217 -0.64 17.18 -10.38
C GLU A 217 0.82 16.87 -10.01
N VAL A 218 1.09 15.74 -9.35
CA VAL A 218 2.47 15.44 -8.92
C VAL A 218 3.35 15.04 -10.10
N MET A 219 2.79 14.37 -11.10
CA MET A 219 3.52 13.97 -12.31
C MET A 219 3.87 15.17 -13.20
N GLU A 220 3.11 16.25 -13.16
CA GLU A 220 3.43 17.49 -13.89
C GLU A 220 4.62 18.25 -13.26
N ARG A 221 4.91 18.02 -11.97
CA ARG A 221 5.90 18.80 -11.21
C ARG A 221 7.24 18.10 -11.05
N GLU A 222 7.26 16.79 -10.88
CA GLU A 222 8.49 16.00 -10.74
C GLU A 222 8.35 14.59 -11.31
N HIS A 223 9.47 13.88 -11.45
CA HIS A 223 9.46 12.49 -11.88
C HIS A 223 8.92 11.57 -10.77
N TRP A 224 8.02 10.65 -11.15
CA TRP A 224 7.52 9.58 -10.31
C TRP A 224 7.64 8.25 -11.05
N ASP A 225 8.04 7.20 -10.33
CA ASP A 225 7.91 5.85 -10.85
C ASP A 225 6.45 5.43 -10.75
N VAL A 226 5.90 4.86 -11.84
CA VAL A 226 4.47 4.53 -11.94
C VAL A 226 4.29 3.05 -12.21
N LEU A 227 3.62 2.36 -11.29
CA LEU A 227 3.00 1.05 -11.54
C LEU A 227 1.52 1.29 -11.81
N SER A 228 1.10 1.13 -13.06
CA SER A 228 -0.30 1.27 -13.46
C SER A 228 -0.80 -0.03 -14.08
N LEU A 229 -1.73 -0.72 -13.42
CA LEU A 229 -2.38 -1.93 -13.96
C LEU A 229 -3.89 -1.66 -14.05
N PRO A 230 -4.43 -1.26 -15.21
CA PRO A 230 -5.85 -0.95 -15.35
C PRO A 230 -6.72 -2.20 -15.14
N ALA A 231 -8.03 -1.99 -14.91
CA ALA A 231 -8.97 -3.11 -14.80
C ALA A 231 -9.04 -3.93 -16.09
N ILE A 232 -8.82 -3.29 -17.25
CA ILE A 232 -8.75 -3.89 -18.57
C ILE A 232 -7.54 -3.26 -19.27
N ALA A 233 -6.57 -4.08 -19.67
CA ALA A 233 -5.44 -3.60 -20.47
C ALA A 233 -5.92 -3.15 -21.85
N LEU A 234 -5.45 -2.00 -22.33
CA LEU A 234 -5.68 -1.56 -23.71
C LEU A 234 -4.69 -2.23 -24.66
N ASP A 235 -3.43 -2.34 -24.22
CA ASP A 235 -2.33 -2.96 -24.94
C ASP A 235 -1.74 -4.14 -24.16
N ASP A 236 -0.89 -4.93 -24.81
CA ASP A 236 -0.11 -5.97 -24.15
C ASP A 236 1.04 -5.33 -23.36
N GLU A 237 0.96 -5.42 -22.03
CA GLU A 237 1.98 -4.90 -21.14
C GLU A 237 2.75 -6.05 -20.47
N CYS A 238 4.07 -5.89 -20.31
CA CYS A 238 4.91 -6.86 -19.63
C CYS A 238 5.81 -6.16 -18.62
N TYR A 239 5.65 -6.54 -17.35
CA TYR A 239 6.37 -5.98 -16.23
C TYR A 239 7.33 -7.02 -15.68
N ARG A 240 8.61 -6.69 -15.58
CA ARG A 240 9.59 -7.55 -14.91
C ARG A 240 9.78 -7.09 -13.47
N TYR A 241 9.93 -8.06 -12.58
CA TYR A 241 10.20 -7.81 -11.17
C TYR A 241 11.25 -8.78 -10.65
N GLU A 242 11.93 -8.38 -9.59
CA GLU A 242 12.85 -9.24 -8.85
C GLU A 242 12.16 -9.70 -7.56
N GLY A 243 12.44 -10.94 -7.14
CA GLY A 243 11.87 -11.53 -5.94
C GLY A 243 12.83 -12.54 -5.32
N LEU A 244 12.55 -12.97 -4.09
CA LEU A 244 13.44 -13.84 -3.31
C LEU A 244 13.76 -15.17 -4.03
N PHE A 245 12.80 -15.72 -4.77
CA PHE A 245 12.92 -17.00 -5.47
C PHE A 245 13.38 -16.86 -6.94
N GLY A 246 13.96 -15.71 -7.30
CA GLY A 246 14.27 -15.33 -8.67
C GLY A 246 13.24 -14.38 -9.24
N GLY A 247 13.68 -13.49 -10.14
CA GLY A 247 12.79 -12.54 -10.79
C GLY A 247 11.71 -13.19 -11.64
N GLY A 248 10.61 -12.46 -11.83
CA GLY A 248 9.46 -12.89 -12.61
C GLY A 248 9.03 -11.85 -13.63
N SER A 249 8.00 -12.19 -14.41
CA SER A 249 7.33 -11.24 -15.28
C SER A 249 5.83 -11.37 -15.17
N PHE A 250 5.14 -10.25 -15.04
CA PHE A 250 3.68 -10.15 -15.13
C PHE A 250 3.28 -9.62 -16.49
N GLY A 251 2.51 -10.39 -17.24
CA GLY A 251 1.91 -9.96 -18.51
C GLY A 251 0.45 -9.55 -18.32
N HIS A 252 0.12 -8.30 -18.63
CA HIS A 252 -1.26 -7.82 -18.70
C HIS A 252 -1.69 -7.71 -20.16
N ARG A 253 -2.35 -8.76 -20.66
CA ARG A 253 -2.76 -8.84 -22.07
C ARG A 253 -3.93 -7.91 -22.37
N SER A 254 -3.92 -7.34 -23.57
CA SER A 254 -4.99 -6.51 -24.11
C SER A 254 -6.36 -7.17 -23.93
N ARG A 255 -7.34 -6.38 -23.51
CA ARG A 255 -8.74 -6.76 -23.24
C ARG A 255 -8.93 -7.80 -22.14
N ARG A 256 -7.89 -8.14 -21.36
CA ARG A 256 -8.00 -9.07 -20.24
C ARG A 256 -8.28 -8.32 -18.95
N ILE A 257 -9.25 -8.81 -18.18
CA ILE A 257 -9.58 -8.25 -16.87
C ILE A 257 -8.46 -8.56 -15.87
N LEU A 258 -7.97 -7.54 -15.15
CA LEU A 258 -7.08 -7.73 -14.01
C LEU A 258 -7.84 -8.48 -12.90
N ARG A 259 -7.28 -9.60 -12.42
CA ARG A 259 -7.95 -10.45 -11.42
C ARG A 259 -8.33 -9.63 -10.19
N ARG A 260 -9.64 -9.53 -9.92
CA ARG A 260 -10.19 -8.89 -8.73
C ARG A 260 -10.24 -9.88 -7.56
N TYR A 261 -9.89 -9.40 -6.38
CA TYR A 261 -10.09 -10.04 -5.10
C TYR A 261 -11.52 -9.78 -4.59
N ILE A 262 -12.39 -10.79 -4.56
CA ILE A 262 -13.76 -10.65 -4.06
C ILE A 262 -13.87 -11.31 -2.68
N ARG A 263 -14.18 -10.52 -1.65
CA ARG A 263 -14.18 -10.93 -0.23
C ARG A 263 -15.38 -11.81 0.19
N SER A 264 -16.30 -12.11 -0.73
CA SER A 264 -17.44 -13.02 -0.53
C SER A 264 -18.14 -13.27 -1.88
N GLY A 265 -18.74 -14.44 -2.08
CA GLY A 265 -19.27 -14.95 -3.36
C GLY A 265 -20.44 -14.19 -4.03
N GLN A 266 -20.47 -12.86 -4.00
CA GLN A 266 -21.31 -12.06 -4.87
C GLN A 266 -20.49 -11.50 -6.03
N LEU A 267 -20.63 -12.13 -7.19
CA LEU A 267 -20.37 -11.51 -8.49
C LEU A 267 -21.26 -10.26 -8.61
N PHE A 268 -20.77 -9.10 -8.18
CA PHE A 268 -21.36 -7.85 -8.62
C PHE A 268 -21.00 -7.66 -10.09
N ARG A 269 -21.99 -7.91 -10.96
CA ARG A 269 -22.03 -7.39 -12.33
C ARG A 269 -22.15 -5.87 -12.23
N GLU A 270 -21.03 -5.19 -12.04
CA GLU A 270 -20.96 -3.74 -12.22
C GLU A 270 -20.38 -3.45 -13.60
N ASN A 271 -21.22 -2.78 -14.39
CA ASN A 271 -21.09 -2.42 -15.79
C ASN A 271 -19.67 -1.98 -16.19
N ALA A 272 -19.05 -2.77 -17.07
CA ALA A 272 -17.90 -2.37 -17.88
C ALA A 272 -18.23 -1.33 -18.97
N ALA A 273 -19.40 -0.68 -18.88
CA ALA A 273 -19.93 0.22 -19.91
C ALA A 273 -19.64 1.71 -19.68
N ALA A 274 -18.94 2.09 -18.61
CA ALA A 274 -18.63 3.50 -18.31
C ALA A 274 -17.18 3.92 -18.62
N THR A 275 -16.34 3.04 -19.18
CA THR A 275 -14.93 3.34 -19.47
C THR A 275 -14.62 3.47 -20.97
N LEU A 276 -15.66 3.50 -21.82
CA LEU A 276 -15.53 3.81 -23.24
C LEU A 276 -16.65 4.78 -23.63
N GLY A 277 -16.36 6.07 -23.54
CA GLY A 277 -17.27 7.12 -24.02
C GLY A 277 -16.62 8.48 -23.92
N LEU A 278 -15.88 8.82 -25.00
CA LEU A 278 -15.44 10.17 -25.41
C LEU A 278 -14.78 11.06 -24.34
#